data_AF-A0A935LP18-F1
#
_entry.id   AF-A0A935LP18-F1
#
_cell.length_a   1.000
_cell.length_b   1.000
_cell.length_c   1.000
_cell.angle_alpha   90.00
_cell.angle_beta   90.00
_cell.angle_gamma   90.00
#
_symmetry.space_group_name_H-M   'P 1'
#
loop_
_entity.id
_entity.type
_entity.pdbx_description
1 polymer ?
#
loop_
_entity_poly.entity_id
_entity_poly.type
_entity_poly.pdbx_seq_one_letter_code
_entity_poly.pdbx_strand_id
1 'polypeptide(L)'
;MKNIIIILGVVLILITSCTRQFELPVPENLNDVFTEGKIVNKQSPEKEVTNINQNGIYVFSLDAGSEVPQDVTVELPTEGVLSNLISEYNSFKGVSDYYLLSSDYYTFYDTVLRKGSQITDFRLEIKNFNTLPQGNYILPLKISIAGNNIMHLVLIRKDTEFVPISINNKKPMPPGTYACNDRVEPMKLVAYVETNDYDIRNMGQFVLKNSKKPVFDIVVLFAANMNYDAKLGKRVLHFNDKLQAIIKDPEKYIKPLKDRGIMVIIDILPNHHGVGYANFQDYEEALEFAKECKWYTEKLGIDGWDIDEEYADYNVLPSKPVKGIPSYFWFMKAMKEVMPDKLLTLYDYAHPIRATSVDENGKTAIDYIDYSWSDYRRNQTSYAGLPNTRYGKLSIEANSGLSSAQTYSQRNLTDCFGLMMFFNIRGVDIRSGNATTQLSKVTNLFYGEDCVFNGVYHFGPSGQ
;
A
#
# COMPACT_ATOMS: atom_id res chain seq x y z
N MET A 1 -50.28 -4.08 -42.78
CA MET A 1 -49.09 -4.94 -42.94
C MET A 1 -47.87 -4.03 -42.74
N LYS A 2 -47.24 -4.04 -41.55
CA LYS A 2 -46.00 -4.81 -41.22
C LYS A 2 -44.82 -4.36 -42.11
N ASN A 3 -43.68 -3.84 -41.65
CA ASN A 3 -42.82 -4.08 -40.46
C ASN A 3 -42.00 -2.78 -40.19
N ILE A 4 -41.85 -2.20 -39.00
CA ILE A 4 -41.01 -2.57 -37.82
C ILE A 4 -39.63 -3.16 -38.19
N ILE A 5 -38.59 -2.33 -38.13
CA ILE A 5 -37.19 -2.75 -38.00
C ILE A 5 -36.71 -2.28 -36.62
N ILE A 6 -36.47 -3.26 -35.74
CA ILE A 6 -35.88 -3.10 -34.41
C ILE A 6 -34.37 -3.17 -34.61
N ILE A 7 -33.65 -2.10 -34.23
CA ILE A 7 -32.20 -2.12 -34.09
C ILE A 7 -31.88 -2.66 -32.69
N LEU A 8 -31.22 -3.83 -32.66
CA LEU A 8 -30.76 -4.50 -31.45
C LEU A 8 -29.68 -3.64 -30.76
N GLY A 9 -30.06 -2.96 -29.67
CA GLY A 9 -29.11 -2.39 -28.73
C GLY A 9 -28.51 -3.50 -27.86
N VAL A 10 -27.18 -3.60 -27.86
CA VAL A 10 -26.42 -4.50 -26.99
C VAL A 10 -26.67 -4.13 -25.53
N VAL A 11 -27.35 -5.02 -24.81
CA VAL A 11 -27.52 -4.94 -23.35
C VAL A 11 -26.18 -5.30 -22.73
N LEU A 12 -25.42 -4.30 -22.30
CA LEU A 12 -24.28 -4.48 -21.41
C LEU A 12 -24.84 -4.80 -20.01
N ILE A 13 -24.79 -6.07 -19.63
CA ILE A 13 -25.14 -6.52 -18.28
C ILE A 13 -24.05 -6.00 -17.33
N LEU A 14 -24.31 -4.86 -16.69
CA LEU A 14 -23.53 -4.36 -15.58
C LEU A 14 -23.74 -5.29 -14.38
N ILE A 15 -22.72 -6.08 -14.09
CA ILE A 15 -22.62 -6.83 -12.84
C ILE A 15 -22.39 -5.79 -11.74
N THR A 16 -23.38 -5.59 -10.89
CA THR A 16 -23.39 -4.62 -9.80
C THR A 16 -22.41 -5.04 -8.70
N SER A 17 -21.14 -4.66 -8.84
CA SER A 17 -20.28 -4.48 -7.68
C SER A 17 -20.63 -3.11 -7.09
N CYS A 18 -21.15 -3.10 -5.87
CA CYS A 18 -21.53 -1.89 -5.16
C CYS A 18 -20.25 -1.14 -4.73
N THR A 19 -19.61 -0.45 -5.66
CA THR A 19 -18.70 0.64 -5.35
C THR A 19 -19.55 1.90 -5.36
N ARG A 20 -19.91 2.40 -4.17
CA ARG A 20 -20.37 3.78 -4.05
C ARG A 20 -19.21 4.67 -4.49
N GLN A 21 -19.23 5.13 -5.74
CA GLN A 21 -18.65 6.43 -6.07
C GLN A 21 -19.28 7.44 -5.13
N PHE A 22 -18.46 8.31 -4.55
CA PHE A 22 -18.92 9.33 -3.63
C PHE A 22 -19.77 10.35 -4.41
N GLU A 23 -21.09 10.20 -4.37
CA GLU A 23 -22.02 11.29 -4.66
C GLU A 23 -22.35 11.98 -3.34
N LEU A 24 -22.04 13.28 -3.27
CA LEU A 24 -22.45 14.16 -2.18
C LEU A 24 -23.99 14.24 -2.11
N PRO A 25 -24.58 14.45 -0.92
CA PRO A 25 -26.03 14.52 -0.78
C PRO A 25 -26.61 15.63 -1.66
N VAL A 26 -27.48 15.22 -2.59
CA VAL A 26 -28.29 16.11 -3.43
C VAL A 26 -29.45 16.64 -2.58
N PRO A 27 -29.69 17.96 -2.49
CA PRO A 27 -30.88 18.49 -1.86
C PRO A 27 -32.15 17.98 -2.56
N GLU A 28 -33.18 17.64 -1.78
CA GLU A 28 -34.52 17.31 -2.29
C GLU A 28 -35.12 18.51 -3.03
N ASN A 29 -34.95 18.54 -4.35
CA ASN A 29 -35.93 18.89 -5.39
C ASN A 29 -35.19 19.15 -6.71
N LEU A 30 -35.25 18.20 -7.64
CA LEU A 30 -34.72 18.33 -8.99
C LEU A 30 -35.87 18.25 -9.99
N ASN A 31 -36.26 19.40 -10.52
CA ASN A 31 -36.73 19.57 -11.88
C ASN A 31 -36.28 20.97 -12.29
N ASP A 32 -35.04 21.11 -12.76
CA ASP A 32 -34.72 21.88 -13.97
C ASP A 32 -33.19 22.04 -14.19
N VAL A 33 -32.75 21.64 -15.39
CA VAL A 33 -31.75 22.33 -16.25
C VAL A 33 -30.23 22.02 -16.06
N PHE A 34 -29.77 21.06 -16.89
CA PHE A 34 -28.47 20.88 -17.59
C PHE A 34 -27.10 20.75 -16.86
N THR A 35 -26.52 19.55 -17.03
CA THR A 35 -25.09 19.13 -17.20
C THR A 35 -23.98 19.45 -16.18
N GLU A 36 -23.25 18.38 -15.83
CA GLU A 36 -22.08 18.24 -14.94
C GLU A 36 -20.91 19.17 -15.33
N GLY A 37 -20.81 20.34 -14.71
CA GLY A 37 -19.58 21.14 -14.77
C GLY A 37 -18.39 20.41 -14.16
N LYS A 38 -17.16 20.74 -14.58
CA LYS A 38 -15.92 20.11 -14.10
C LYS A 38 -14.78 21.09 -13.91
N ILE A 39 -13.89 20.77 -12.98
CA ILE A 39 -12.58 21.44 -12.83
C ILE A 39 -11.53 20.40 -13.18
N VAL A 40 -10.52 20.79 -13.97
CA VAL A 40 -9.39 19.90 -14.29
C VAL A 40 -8.07 20.64 -14.20
N ASN A 41 -7.02 19.98 -13.73
CA ASN A 41 -5.66 20.50 -13.86
C ASN A 41 -5.21 20.36 -15.32
N LYS A 42 -4.83 21.46 -15.97
CA LYS A 42 -4.45 21.45 -17.39
C LYS A 42 -3.21 20.61 -17.69
N GLN A 43 -2.36 20.36 -16.71
CA GLN A 43 -1.18 19.49 -16.86
C GLN A 43 -1.53 18.00 -16.80
N SER A 44 -2.70 17.66 -16.26
CA SER A 44 -3.17 16.26 -16.12
C SER A 44 -4.70 16.21 -16.15
N PRO A 45 -5.33 16.59 -17.29
CA PRO A 45 -6.78 16.78 -17.38
C PRO A 45 -7.58 15.48 -17.22
N GLU A 46 -6.94 14.33 -17.34
CA GLU A 46 -7.51 13.01 -17.14
C GLU A 46 -7.59 12.58 -15.66
N LYS A 47 -6.98 13.34 -14.74
CA LYS A 47 -6.96 13.01 -13.31
C LYS A 47 -8.10 13.71 -12.58
N GLU A 48 -8.91 12.92 -11.87
CA GLU A 48 -9.99 13.41 -10.97
C GLU A 48 -9.44 14.07 -9.69
N VAL A 49 -8.16 13.84 -9.39
CA VAL A 49 -7.46 14.37 -8.22
C VAL A 49 -6.10 14.89 -8.65
N THR A 50 -5.73 16.08 -8.17
CA THR A 50 -4.40 16.65 -8.41
C THR A 50 -3.50 16.46 -7.19
N ASN A 51 -2.34 15.84 -7.39
CA ASN A 51 -1.32 15.70 -6.35
C ASN A 51 -0.25 16.79 -6.51
N ILE A 52 0.06 17.49 -5.43
CA ILE A 52 1.10 18.53 -5.37
C ILE A 52 2.05 18.26 -4.21
N ASN A 53 3.35 18.43 -4.45
CA ASN A 53 4.42 18.15 -3.49
C ASN A 53 5.53 19.20 -3.51
N GLN A 54 5.27 20.39 -4.05
CA GLN A 54 6.23 21.48 -4.15
C GLN A 54 5.54 22.83 -4.34
N ASN A 55 6.30 23.92 -4.17
CA ASN A 55 5.86 25.25 -4.59
C ASN A 55 5.66 25.29 -6.10
N GLY A 56 4.69 26.07 -6.56
CA GLY A 56 4.47 26.26 -7.99
C GLY A 56 3.13 26.88 -8.32
N ILE A 57 2.97 27.26 -9.59
CA ILE A 57 1.72 27.74 -10.14
C ILE A 57 1.11 26.62 -10.97
N TYR A 58 -0.11 26.24 -10.61
CA TYR A 58 -0.89 25.18 -11.24
C TYR A 58 -2.11 25.82 -11.92
N VAL A 59 -2.30 25.51 -13.20
CA VAL A 59 -3.40 26.07 -13.99
C VAL A 59 -4.55 25.08 -14.04
N PHE A 60 -5.71 25.52 -13.62
CA PHE A 60 -6.94 24.76 -13.64
C PHE A 60 -7.90 25.36 -14.67
N SER A 61 -8.60 24.50 -15.40
CA SER A 61 -9.69 24.87 -16.29
C SER A 61 -11.00 24.53 -15.59
N LEU A 62 -11.86 25.53 -15.40
CA LEU A 62 -13.23 25.39 -14.94
C LEU A 62 -14.16 25.40 -16.15
N ASP A 63 -14.90 24.32 -16.34
CA ASP A 63 -16.00 24.23 -17.30
C ASP A 63 -17.31 24.26 -16.51
N ALA A 64 -18.08 25.34 -16.68
CA ALA A 64 -19.35 25.50 -15.99
C ALA A 64 -20.48 24.60 -16.57
N GLY A 65 -20.20 23.84 -17.63
CA GLY A 65 -21.16 23.01 -18.36
C GLY A 65 -22.05 23.80 -19.32
N SER A 66 -22.20 25.12 -19.10
CA SER A 66 -22.94 26.04 -19.96
C SER A 66 -22.39 27.46 -19.84
N GLU A 67 -22.74 28.34 -20.79
CA GLU A 67 -22.35 29.75 -20.75
C GLU A 67 -22.97 30.47 -19.56
N VAL A 68 -22.16 31.22 -18.80
CA VAL A 68 -22.68 31.98 -17.67
C VAL A 68 -23.42 33.26 -18.11
N PRO A 69 -24.58 33.59 -17.50
CA PRO A 69 -25.40 34.72 -17.92
C PRO A 69 -24.83 36.10 -17.51
N GLN A 70 -23.86 36.11 -16.59
CA GLN A 70 -23.16 37.28 -16.07
C GLN A 70 -21.75 36.90 -15.62
N ASP A 71 -20.90 37.90 -15.33
CA ASP A 71 -19.58 37.65 -14.75
C ASP A 71 -19.75 36.97 -13.37
N VAL A 72 -19.02 35.89 -13.14
CA VAL A 72 -19.02 35.11 -11.89
C VAL A 72 -17.61 35.11 -11.33
N THR A 73 -17.44 35.61 -10.11
CA THR A 73 -16.19 35.42 -9.37
C THR A 73 -16.17 34.00 -8.80
N VAL A 74 -15.13 33.25 -9.18
CA VAL A 74 -14.79 31.93 -8.71
C VAL A 74 -14.09 32.06 -7.35
N GLU A 75 -14.85 31.86 -6.28
CA GLU A 75 -14.30 31.87 -4.92
C GLU A 75 -14.50 30.51 -4.26
N LEU A 76 -13.58 30.15 -3.37
CA LEU A 76 -13.77 29.00 -2.51
C LEU A 76 -14.81 29.31 -1.43
N PRO A 77 -15.57 28.31 -0.97
CA PRO A 77 -16.39 28.42 0.22
C PRO A 77 -15.57 28.87 1.43
N THR A 78 -16.30 29.32 2.45
CA THR A 78 -15.71 29.64 3.74
C THR A 78 -14.95 28.45 4.32
N GLU A 79 -13.93 28.72 5.13
CA GLU A 79 -13.09 27.71 5.78
C GLU A 79 -13.92 26.68 6.58
N GLY A 80 -15.05 27.09 7.17
CA GLY A 80 -15.97 26.18 7.85
C GLY A 80 -16.61 25.15 6.92
N VAL A 81 -17.03 25.56 5.72
CA VAL A 81 -17.58 24.62 4.72
C VAL A 81 -16.50 23.66 4.24
N LEU A 82 -15.29 24.16 3.98
CA LEU A 82 -14.16 23.32 3.54
C LEU A 82 -13.76 22.32 4.64
N SER A 83 -13.71 22.75 5.90
CA SER A 83 -13.37 21.90 7.05
C SER A 83 -14.39 20.78 7.26
N ASN A 84 -15.68 21.06 7.05
CA ASN A 84 -16.73 20.04 7.08
C ASN A 84 -16.53 19.01 5.97
N LEU A 85 -16.18 19.43 4.75
CA LEU A 85 -15.89 18.51 3.64
C LEU A 85 -14.69 17.60 3.95
N ILE A 86 -13.65 18.12 4.61
CA ILE A 86 -12.51 17.28 5.04
C ILE A 86 -12.95 16.25 6.09
N SER A 87 -13.84 16.64 7.01
CA SER A 87 -14.37 15.73 8.03
C SER A 87 -15.21 14.61 7.41
N GLU A 88 -16.05 14.95 6.43
CA GLU A 88 -16.82 13.97 5.63
C GLU A 88 -15.90 13.05 4.82
N TYR A 89 -14.86 13.60 4.20
CA TYR A 89 -13.86 12.83 3.45
C TYR A 89 -13.13 11.83 4.34
N ASN A 90 -12.68 12.27 5.53
CA ASN A 90 -12.07 11.43 6.55
C ASN A 90 -13.02 10.30 6.97
N SER A 91 -14.28 10.62 7.30
CA SER A 91 -15.29 9.63 7.66
C SER A 91 -15.56 8.62 6.54
N PHE A 92 -15.64 9.07 5.29
CA PHE A 92 -15.87 8.21 4.13
C PHE A 92 -14.70 7.23 3.91
N LYS A 93 -13.47 7.73 4.04
CA LYS A 93 -12.25 6.92 3.91
C LYS A 93 -12.00 6.02 5.13
N GLY A 94 -12.64 6.29 6.27
CA GLY A 94 -12.38 5.60 7.53
C GLY A 94 -11.04 5.98 8.15
N VAL A 95 -10.65 7.25 8.00
CA VAL A 95 -9.35 7.79 8.44
C VAL A 95 -9.55 9.12 9.17
N SER A 96 -8.50 9.67 9.80
CA SER A 96 -8.61 10.90 10.62
C SER A 96 -7.51 11.94 10.41
N ASP A 97 -6.49 11.64 9.61
CA ASP A 97 -5.27 12.43 9.44
C ASP A 97 -5.14 13.09 8.05
N TYR A 98 -6.28 13.41 7.41
CA TYR A 98 -6.31 14.47 6.39
C TYR A 98 -6.73 15.80 7.01
N TYR A 99 -6.02 16.87 6.62
CA TYR A 99 -6.22 18.22 7.12
C TYR A 99 -6.58 19.18 6.00
N LEU A 100 -7.36 20.22 6.29
CA LEU A 100 -7.54 21.32 5.34
C LEU A 100 -6.21 22.06 5.16
N LEU A 101 -5.81 22.35 3.92
CA LEU A 101 -4.65 23.21 3.68
C LEU A 101 -4.97 24.66 4.11
N SER A 102 -4.14 25.24 4.98
CA SER A 102 -4.29 26.65 5.38
C SER A 102 -4.09 27.61 4.19
N SER A 103 -4.84 28.71 4.19
CA SER A 103 -4.72 29.80 3.22
C SER A 103 -3.34 30.49 3.22
N ASP A 104 -2.53 30.28 4.26
CA ASP A 104 -1.13 30.74 4.29
C ASP A 104 -0.25 30.08 3.20
N TYR A 105 -0.68 28.92 2.69
CA TYR A 105 0.09 28.08 1.75
C TYR A 105 -0.42 28.13 0.32
N TYR A 106 -1.47 28.90 0.03
CA TYR A 106 -1.95 29.03 -1.33
C TYR A 106 -2.48 30.42 -1.68
N THR A 107 -2.59 30.70 -2.98
CA THR A 107 -3.23 31.92 -3.50
C THR A 107 -3.86 31.62 -4.85
N PHE A 108 -5.04 32.20 -5.09
CA PHE A 108 -5.74 32.09 -6.37
C PHE A 108 -5.57 33.37 -7.20
N TYR A 109 -5.49 33.19 -8.51
CA TYR A 109 -5.46 34.28 -9.49
C TYR A 109 -6.41 33.99 -10.64
N ASP A 110 -6.80 35.05 -11.36
CA ASP A 110 -7.68 35.01 -12.54
C ASP A 110 -9.04 34.35 -12.27
N THR A 111 -9.62 34.64 -11.11
CA THR A 111 -10.81 33.98 -10.59
C THR A 111 -12.11 34.49 -11.19
N VAL A 112 -12.14 34.98 -12.44
CA VAL A 112 -13.37 35.52 -13.03
C VAL A 112 -13.77 34.71 -14.26
N LEU A 113 -14.95 34.09 -14.19
CA LEU A 113 -15.63 33.50 -15.34
C LEU A 113 -16.53 34.57 -15.97
N ARG A 114 -16.16 35.04 -17.15
CA ARG A 114 -16.85 36.17 -17.81
C ARG A 114 -18.17 35.76 -18.44
N LYS A 115 -19.13 36.67 -18.49
CA LYS A 115 -20.41 36.53 -19.18
C LYS A 115 -20.23 35.97 -20.60
N GLY A 116 -21.05 34.98 -20.96
CA GLY A 116 -21.01 34.31 -22.26
C GLY A 116 -19.84 33.34 -22.42
N SER A 117 -19.00 33.16 -21.39
CA SER A 117 -17.99 32.10 -21.38
C SER A 117 -18.54 30.86 -20.68
N GLN A 118 -18.23 29.70 -21.24
CA GLN A 118 -18.47 28.41 -20.59
C GLN A 118 -17.26 27.95 -19.77
N ILE A 119 -16.06 28.26 -20.28
CA ILE A 119 -14.79 27.80 -19.73
C ILE A 119 -13.95 29.01 -19.33
N THR A 120 -13.29 28.93 -18.19
CA THR A 120 -12.22 29.86 -17.82
C THR A 120 -11.06 29.11 -17.19
N ASP A 121 -9.86 29.68 -17.32
CA ASP A 121 -8.68 29.20 -16.61
C ASP A 121 -8.46 30.06 -15.37
N PHE A 122 -8.12 29.42 -14.25
CA PHE A 122 -7.65 30.08 -13.04
C PHE A 122 -6.34 29.45 -12.57
N ARG A 123 -5.57 30.21 -11.79
CA ARG A 123 -4.27 29.75 -11.28
C ARG A 123 -4.34 29.54 -9.77
N LEU A 124 -3.84 28.39 -9.33
CA LEU A 124 -3.56 28.07 -7.94
C LEU A 124 -2.04 28.11 -7.74
N GLU A 125 -1.55 29.08 -6.97
CA GLU A 125 -0.18 29.06 -6.48
C GLU A 125 -0.12 28.32 -5.15
N ILE A 126 0.74 27.30 -5.07
CA ILE A 126 1.19 26.72 -3.81
C ILE A 126 2.49 27.41 -3.42
N LYS A 127 2.51 27.99 -2.21
CA LYS A 127 3.61 28.75 -1.63
C LYS A 127 3.99 28.21 -0.25
N ASN A 128 5.18 28.54 0.21
CA ASN A 128 5.68 28.15 1.53
C ASN A 128 5.66 26.63 1.81
N PHE A 129 5.66 25.78 0.77
CA PHE A 129 5.61 24.32 0.91
C PHE A 129 6.75 23.78 1.79
N ASN A 130 7.94 24.38 1.72
CA ASN A 130 9.09 23.96 2.50
C ASN A 130 8.91 24.14 4.02
N THR A 131 8.04 25.07 4.45
CA THR A 131 7.74 25.32 5.86
C THR A 131 6.40 24.70 6.29
N LEU A 132 5.66 24.08 5.37
CA LEU A 132 4.44 23.33 5.68
C LEU A 132 4.80 22.21 6.66
N PRO A 133 4.06 22.05 7.78
CA PRO A 133 4.25 20.90 8.65
C PRO A 133 4.04 19.60 7.89
N GLN A 134 4.65 18.51 8.37
CA GLN A 134 4.41 17.20 7.77
C GLN A 134 2.94 16.82 7.94
N GLY A 135 2.36 16.26 6.88
CA GLY A 135 0.95 15.89 6.89
C GLY A 135 0.39 15.61 5.49
N ASN A 136 -0.84 15.10 5.49
CA ASN A 136 -1.66 14.93 4.29
C ASN A 136 -2.72 16.02 4.30
N TYR A 137 -2.61 16.96 3.38
CA TYR A 137 -3.51 18.10 3.27
C TYR A 137 -4.40 17.96 2.04
N ILE A 138 -5.61 18.48 2.16
CA ILE A 138 -6.57 18.57 1.08
C ILE A 138 -6.94 20.04 0.93
N LEU A 139 -6.93 20.53 -0.30
CA LEU A 139 -7.57 21.77 -0.70
C LEU A 139 -8.73 21.40 -1.65
N PRO A 140 -9.97 21.34 -1.15
CA PRO A 140 -11.13 21.10 -2.00
C PRO A 140 -11.41 22.35 -2.84
N LEU A 141 -11.28 22.23 -4.15
CA LEU A 141 -11.74 23.25 -5.10
C LEU A 141 -13.24 23.07 -5.30
N LYS A 142 -14.02 23.60 -4.34
CA LYS A 142 -15.49 23.69 -4.46
C LYS A 142 -15.85 25.03 -5.04
N ILE A 143 -16.56 25.06 -6.16
CA ILE A 143 -17.03 26.29 -6.79
C ILE A 143 -18.53 26.16 -7.04
N SER A 144 -19.30 27.16 -6.62
CA SER A 144 -20.75 27.18 -6.81
C SER A 144 -21.12 28.17 -7.92
N ILE A 145 -21.76 27.69 -8.99
CA ILE A 145 -22.22 28.51 -10.12
C ILE A 145 -23.70 28.23 -10.36
N ALA A 146 -24.54 29.27 -10.26
CA ALA A 146 -25.99 29.17 -10.53
C ALA A 146 -26.70 28.01 -9.78
N GLY A 147 -26.24 27.68 -8.56
CA GLY A 147 -26.77 26.58 -7.75
C GLY A 147 -26.09 25.22 -7.97
N ASN A 148 -25.29 25.07 -9.03
CA ASN A 148 -24.49 23.87 -9.29
C ASN A 148 -23.16 23.93 -8.53
N ASN A 149 -22.79 22.84 -7.88
CA ASN A 149 -21.51 22.70 -7.19
C ASN A 149 -20.55 21.87 -8.05
N ILE A 150 -19.41 22.46 -8.39
CA ILE A 150 -18.34 21.80 -9.12
C ILE A 150 -17.18 21.59 -8.15
N MET A 151 -16.61 20.37 -8.15
CA MET A 151 -15.61 19.94 -7.19
C MET A 151 -14.37 19.39 -7.89
N HIS A 152 -13.20 19.69 -7.35
CA HIS A 152 -11.95 18.97 -7.66
C HIS A 152 -11.07 18.91 -6.43
N LEU A 153 -10.47 17.76 -6.15
CA LEU A 153 -9.61 17.59 -4.98
C LEU A 153 -8.15 17.85 -5.34
N VAL A 154 -7.51 18.74 -4.59
CA VAL A 154 -6.06 18.91 -4.61
C VAL A 154 -5.51 18.30 -3.33
N LEU A 155 -4.69 17.26 -3.48
CA LEU A 155 -3.97 16.61 -2.40
C LEU A 155 -2.56 17.18 -2.33
N ILE A 156 -2.19 17.67 -1.15
CA ILE A 156 -0.85 18.18 -0.87
C ILE A 156 -0.26 17.32 0.21
N ARG A 157 0.86 16.66 -0.08
CA ARG A 157 1.52 15.81 0.89
C ARG A 157 2.90 16.34 1.22
N LYS A 158 3.09 16.68 2.50
CA LYS A 158 4.40 17.00 3.03
C LYS A 158 4.90 15.81 3.84
N ASP A 159 5.93 15.16 3.33
CA ASP A 159 6.62 14.11 4.06
C ASP A 159 7.97 14.61 4.59
N THR A 160 8.61 13.77 5.40
CA THR A 160 9.99 13.98 5.83
C THR A 160 10.97 13.88 4.65
N GLU A 161 12.17 14.41 4.82
CA GLU A 161 13.23 14.26 3.82
C GLU A 161 13.76 12.82 3.79
N PHE A 162 13.89 12.26 2.59
CA PHE A 162 14.43 10.93 2.36
C PHE A 162 15.18 10.86 1.02
N VAL A 163 16.02 9.83 0.91
CA VAL A 163 16.70 9.44 -0.34
C VAL A 163 16.18 8.05 -0.74
N PRO A 164 15.44 7.91 -1.85
CA PRO A 164 14.85 6.64 -2.24
C PRO A 164 15.90 5.54 -2.48
N ILE A 165 15.59 4.31 -2.07
CA ILE A 165 16.40 3.13 -2.45
C ILE A 165 16.09 2.78 -3.90
N SER A 166 17.14 2.47 -4.67
CA SER A 166 17.01 1.94 -6.03
C SER A 166 18.21 1.05 -6.37
N ILE A 167 18.16 0.39 -7.53
CA ILE A 167 19.28 -0.42 -8.03
C ILE A 167 20.59 0.38 -8.15
N ASN A 168 20.49 1.67 -8.47
CA ASN A 168 21.63 2.58 -8.61
C ASN A 168 21.92 3.34 -7.31
N ASN A 169 21.05 3.24 -6.31
CA ASN A 169 21.13 3.97 -5.07
C ASN A 169 20.85 3.05 -3.87
N LYS A 170 21.65 1.99 -3.76
CA LYS A 170 21.56 0.98 -2.69
C LYS A 170 22.01 1.52 -1.34
N LYS A 171 21.61 0.88 -0.24
CA LYS A 171 22.17 1.16 1.10
C LYS A 171 23.68 0.84 1.14
N PRO A 172 24.44 1.39 2.10
CA PRO A 172 25.84 0.99 2.30
C PRO A 172 25.98 -0.53 2.53
N MET A 173 27.11 -1.10 2.15
CA MET A 173 27.45 -2.48 2.52
C MET A 173 27.82 -2.55 4.01
N PRO A 174 27.68 -3.72 4.66
CA PRO A 174 28.22 -3.91 6.00
C PRO A 174 29.71 -3.55 6.08
N PRO A 175 30.20 -3.03 7.22
CA PRO A 175 31.62 -2.77 7.41
C PRO A 175 32.47 -3.99 7.10
N GLY A 176 33.65 -3.77 6.49
CA GLY A 176 34.53 -4.83 5.97
C GLY A 176 35.05 -5.84 7.00
N THR A 177 34.78 -5.63 8.29
CA THR A 177 35.00 -6.61 9.36
C THR A 177 34.13 -7.86 9.24
N TYR A 178 33.06 -7.82 8.43
CA TYR A 178 32.16 -8.95 8.16
C TYR A 178 32.30 -9.40 6.71
N ALA A 179 33.41 -10.10 6.41
CA ALA A 179 33.71 -10.57 5.06
C ALA A 179 32.95 -11.87 4.73
N CYS A 180 31.90 -11.74 3.94
CA CYS A 180 31.22 -12.84 3.26
C CYS A 180 31.51 -12.73 1.76
N ASN A 181 32.27 -13.67 1.20
CA ASN A 181 32.72 -13.59 -0.20
C ASN A 181 31.57 -13.44 -1.21
N ASP A 182 30.41 -14.04 -0.90
CA ASP A 182 29.24 -14.03 -1.78
C ASP A 182 28.28 -12.84 -1.55
N ARG A 183 28.59 -11.94 -0.60
CA ARG A 183 27.74 -10.79 -0.30
C ARG A 183 28.02 -9.66 -1.29
N VAL A 184 27.17 -9.59 -2.32
CA VAL A 184 27.18 -8.52 -3.34
C VAL A 184 26.09 -7.47 -3.14
N GLU A 185 25.18 -7.68 -2.18
CA GLU A 185 24.10 -6.78 -1.82
C GLU A 185 24.15 -6.36 -0.33
N PRO A 186 23.67 -5.16 0.01
CA PRO A 186 23.47 -4.76 1.41
C PRO A 186 22.51 -5.69 2.14
N MET A 187 22.61 -5.72 3.47
CA MET A 187 21.57 -6.37 4.29
C MET A 187 20.20 -5.77 4.01
N LYS A 188 19.18 -6.62 3.94
CA LYS A 188 17.78 -6.19 3.89
C LYS A 188 17.12 -6.26 5.26
N LEU A 189 16.19 -5.34 5.52
CA LEU A 189 15.33 -5.34 6.69
C LEU A 189 13.87 -5.48 6.25
N VAL A 190 13.19 -6.46 6.82
CA VAL A 190 11.77 -6.76 6.57
C VAL A 190 10.97 -6.39 7.81
N ALA A 191 9.87 -5.67 7.65
CA ALA A 191 8.95 -5.33 8.73
C ALA A 191 7.56 -5.91 8.48
N TYR A 192 7.12 -6.88 9.28
CA TYR A 192 5.71 -7.21 9.38
C TYR A 192 5.02 -6.18 10.27
N VAL A 193 3.89 -5.69 9.79
CA VAL A 193 3.04 -4.76 10.53
C VAL A 193 1.69 -5.42 10.73
N GLU A 194 1.31 -5.63 11.98
CA GLU A 194 -0.05 -6.09 12.32
C GLU A 194 -1.01 -4.93 12.08
N THR A 195 -1.61 -4.93 10.89
CA THR A 195 -2.38 -3.78 10.38
C THR A 195 -3.68 -3.53 11.13
N ASN A 196 -4.10 -4.49 11.96
CA ASN A 196 -5.17 -4.29 12.92
C ASN A 196 -4.83 -3.23 13.97
N ASP A 197 -3.56 -3.11 14.33
CA ASP A 197 -3.09 -2.25 15.40
C ASP A 197 -2.34 -1.02 14.90
N TYR A 198 -1.44 -1.20 13.94
CA TYR A 198 -0.46 -0.19 13.58
C TYR A 198 -0.49 0.22 12.11
N ASP A 199 -0.07 1.45 11.85
CA ASP A 199 -0.01 2.01 10.51
C ASP A 199 1.34 1.71 9.84
N ILE A 200 1.29 1.12 8.63
CA ILE A 200 2.46 0.74 7.84
C ILE A 200 3.38 1.93 7.49
N ARG A 201 2.83 3.15 7.41
CA ARG A 201 3.58 4.35 7.06
C ARG A 201 4.67 4.65 8.08
N ASN A 202 4.51 4.23 9.33
CA ASN A 202 5.53 4.39 10.37
C ASN A 202 6.85 3.71 10.00
N MET A 203 6.83 2.59 9.28
CA MET A 203 8.04 1.91 8.85
C MET A 203 8.83 2.76 7.85
N GLY A 204 8.14 3.56 7.04
CA GLY A 204 8.77 4.52 6.15
C GLY A 204 9.58 5.58 6.90
N GLN A 205 9.11 6.01 8.08
CA GLN A 205 9.67 7.13 8.83
C GLN A 205 11.02 6.85 9.50
N PHE A 206 11.43 5.57 9.56
CA PHE A 206 12.78 5.20 9.95
C PHE A 206 13.74 5.35 8.77
N VAL A 207 14.70 6.27 8.90
CA VAL A 207 15.73 6.51 7.88
C VAL A 207 17.13 6.46 8.49
N LEU A 208 18.13 6.10 7.69
CA LEU A 208 19.54 6.21 8.05
C LEU A 208 19.92 7.68 8.24
N LYS A 209 20.64 7.96 9.32
CA LYS A 209 20.87 9.33 9.80
C LYS A 209 21.61 10.20 8.79
N ASN A 210 22.61 9.66 8.08
CA ASN A 210 23.44 10.43 7.16
C ASN A 210 22.95 10.26 5.73
N SER A 211 22.74 9.04 5.27
CA SER A 211 22.33 8.79 3.88
C SER A 211 20.86 9.11 3.59
N LYS A 212 20.03 9.29 4.63
CA LYS A 212 18.57 9.51 4.54
C LYS A 212 17.79 8.41 3.83
N LYS A 213 18.37 7.23 3.66
CA LYS A 213 17.71 6.09 3.02
C LYS A 213 16.79 5.39 4.03
N PRO A 214 15.65 4.85 3.62
CA PRO A 214 14.81 4.01 4.48
C PRO A 214 15.61 2.90 5.16
N VAL A 215 15.24 2.61 6.41
CA VAL A 215 15.80 1.48 7.15
C VAL A 215 15.30 0.16 6.57
N PHE A 216 13.97 0.04 6.42
CA PHE A 216 13.30 -1.15 5.90
C PHE A 216 13.31 -1.17 4.36
N ASP A 217 13.53 -2.36 3.79
CA ASP A 217 13.45 -2.61 2.35
C ASP A 217 12.10 -3.20 1.97
N ILE A 218 11.50 -3.98 2.87
CA ILE A 218 10.22 -4.67 2.67
C ILE A 218 9.31 -4.39 3.86
N VAL A 219 8.09 -3.96 3.58
CA VAL A 219 7.01 -3.86 4.56
C VAL A 219 5.92 -4.86 4.19
N VAL A 220 5.57 -5.72 5.13
CA VAL A 220 4.55 -6.78 4.99
C VAL A 220 3.30 -6.35 5.74
N LEU A 221 2.18 -6.25 5.03
CA LEU A 221 0.86 -6.00 5.62
C LEU A 221 0.33 -7.32 6.16
N PHE A 222 0.35 -7.49 7.48
CA PHE A 222 -0.17 -8.68 8.16
C PHE A 222 -1.61 -8.44 8.64
N ALA A 223 -2.62 -9.15 8.12
CA ALA A 223 -2.58 -10.05 6.96
C ALA A 223 -3.93 -10.04 6.20
N ALA A 224 -3.88 -10.23 4.89
CA ALA A 224 -5.06 -10.67 4.13
C ALA A 224 -5.30 -12.16 4.39
N ASN A 225 -6.52 -12.62 4.12
CA ASN A 225 -6.92 -13.98 4.45
C ASN A 225 -7.31 -14.82 3.23
N MET A 226 -6.88 -16.09 3.22
CA MET A 226 -7.42 -17.10 2.30
C MET A 226 -8.69 -17.71 2.90
N ASN A 227 -9.85 -17.25 2.43
CA ASN A 227 -11.16 -17.77 2.84
C ASN A 227 -11.71 -18.74 1.78
N TYR A 228 -12.71 -19.53 2.15
CA TYR A 228 -13.55 -20.28 1.20
C TYR A 228 -14.94 -19.66 1.07
N ASP A 229 -15.37 -19.36 -0.17
CA ASP A 229 -16.75 -18.99 -0.48
C ASP A 229 -17.52 -20.23 -0.92
N ALA A 230 -18.39 -20.74 -0.03
CA ALA A 230 -19.18 -21.93 -0.29
C ALA A 230 -20.23 -21.76 -1.40
N LYS A 231 -20.68 -20.53 -1.69
CA LYS A 231 -21.63 -20.24 -2.78
C LYS A 231 -20.95 -20.27 -4.13
N LEU A 232 -19.73 -19.72 -4.21
CA LEU A 232 -18.92 -19.72 -5.42
C LEU A 232 -18.14 -21.04 -5.60
N GLY A 233 -17.99 -21.83 -4.53
CA GLY A 233 -17.27 -23.10 -4.56
C GLY A 233 -15.75 -22.95 -4.69
N LYS A 234 -15.19 -21.82 -4.26
CA LYS A 234 -13.77 -21.49 -4.46
C LYS A 234 -13.16 -20.69 -3.32
N ARG A 235 -11.83 -20.65 -3.30
CA ARG A 235 -11.07 -19.73 -2.45
C ARG A 235 -11.28 -18.29 -2.90
N VAL A 236 -11.27 -17.38 -1.94
CA VAL A 236 -11.36 -15.93 -2.16
C VAL A 236 -10.41 -15.19 -1.25
N LEU A 237 -9.83 -14.09 -1.73
CA LEU A 237 -8.98 -13.23 -0.93
C LEU A 237 -9.85 -12.29 -0.09
N HIS A 238 -9.67 -12.32 1.22
CA HIS A 238 -10.43 -11.51 2.16
C HIS A 238 -9.54 -10.48 2.86
N PHE A 239 -10.01 -9.24 2.94
CA PHE A 239 -9.37 -8.19 3.74
C PHE A 239 -10.33 -7.80 4.86
N ASN A 240 -9.89 -7.93 6.10
CA ASN A 240 -10.66 -7.53 7.28
C ASN A 240 -10.93 -6.01 7.30
N ASP A 241 -11.79 -5.57 8.21
CA ASP A 241 -12.22 -4.16 8.30
C ASP A 241 -11.08 -3.17 8.53
N LYS A 242 -9.99 -3.58 9.20
CA LYS A 242 -8.82 -2.74 9.47
C LYS A 242 -7.96 -2.56 8.22
N LEU A 243 -7.75 -3.63 7.45
CA LEU A 243 -7.07 -3.56 6.17
C LEU A 243 -7.86 -2.79 5.12
N GLN A 244 -9.20 -2.82 5.17
CA GLN A 244 -10.04 -2.11 4.18
C GLN A 244 -9.70 -0.63 4.04
N ALA A 245 -9.26 0.06 5.10
CA ALA A 245 -8.83 1.46 5.01
C ALA A 245 -7.62 1.62 4.07
N ILE A 246 -6.65 0.71 4.15
CA ILE A 246 -5.47 0.67 3.28
C ILE A 246 -5.87 0.33 1.85
N ILE A 247 -6.75 -0.66 1.66
CA ILE A 247 -7.23 -1.09 0.34
C ILE A 247 -8.02 0.02 -0.38
N LYS A 248 -8.73 0.88 0.37
CA LYS A 248 -9.51 2.01 -0.16
C LYS A 248 -8.68 3.26 -0.47
N ASP A 249 -7.46 3.35 0.04
CA ASP A 249 -6.60 4.53 -0.12
C ASP A 249 -5.10 4.16 -0.26
N PRO A 250 -4.70 3.41 -1.31
CA PRO A 250 -3.31 3.02 -1.52
C PRO A 250 -2.39 4.22 -1.74
N GLU A 251 -2.90 5.33 -2.28
CA GLU A 251 -2.17 6.60 -2.44
C GLU A 251 -1.73 7.18 -1.09
N LYS A 252 -2.56 7.02 -0.05
CA LYS A 252 -2.24 7.45 1.30
C LYS A 252 -1.27 6.52 2.00
N TYR A 253 -1.49 5.21 1.92
CA TYR A 253 -0.83 4.23 2.79
C TYR A 253 0.38 3.54 2.13
N ILE A 254 0.26 3.16 0.87
CA ILE A 254 1.25 2.32 0.16
C ILE A 254 2.24 3.20 -0.62
N LYS A 255 1.73 4.13 -1.41
CA LYS A 255 2.56 5.06 -2.20
C LYS A 255 3.64 5.77 -1.37
N PRO A 256 3.40 6.27 -0.13
CA PRO A 256 4.47 6.72 0.76
C PRO A 256 5.73 5.89 0.84
N LEU A 257 5.55 4.58 0.96
CA LEU A 257 6.64 3.64 1.17
C LEU A 257 7.32 3.38 -0.17
N LYS A 258 6.51 3.23 -1.22
CA LYS A 258 7.00 3.03 -2.60
C LYS A 258 7.80 4.21 -3.14
N ASP A 259 7.39 5.44 -2.88
CA ASP A 259 8.15 6.63 -3.28
C ASP A 259 9.55 6.66 -2.65
N ARG A 260 9.72 6.00 -1.49
CA ARG A 260 11.01 5.82 -0.82
C ARG A 260 11.80 4.60 -1.33
N GLY A 261 11.26 3.83 -2.27
CA GLY A 261 11.86 2.59 -2.76
C GLY A 261 11.68 1.38 -1.83
N ILE A 262 10.76 1.48 -0.85
CA ILE A 262 10.39 0.35 0.02
C ILE A 262 9.40 -0.52 -0.76
N MET A 263 9.68 -1.81 -0.82
CA MET A 263 8.76 -2.79 -1.41
C MET A 263 7.64 -3.07 -0.41
N VAL A 264 6.39 -2.99 -0.87
CA VAL A 264 5.21 -3.25 -0.03
C VAL A 264 4.57 -4.55 -0.49
N ILE A 265 4.48 -5.54 0.39
CA ILE A 265 3.86 -6.83 0.09
C ILE A 265 2.75 -7.13 1.11
N ILE A 266 1.84 -8.03 0.74
CA ILE A 266 0.72 -8.43 1.61
C ILE A 266 0.88 -9.91 1.99
N ASP A 267 0.77 -10.18 3.28
CA ASP A 267 0.71 -11.54 3.80
C ASP A 267 -0.64 -12.19 3.49
N ILE A 268 -0.63 -13.46 3.12
CA ILE A 268 -1.85 -14.26 2.93
C ILE A 268 -1.84 -15.35 4.00
N LEU A 269 -2.77 -15.24 4.94
CA LEU A 269 -2.95 -16.17 6.04
C LEU A 269 -4.24 -16.98 5.85
N PRO A 270 -4.22 -18.32 5.81
CA PRO A 270 -5.44 -19.10 5.92
C PRO A 270 -6.26 -18.72 7.16
N ASN A 271 -7.58 -18.90 7.11
CA ASN A 271 -8.46 -18.29 8.11
C ASN A 271 -9.63 -19.19 8.49
N HIS A 272 -9.31 -20.37 9.02
CA HIS A 272 -10.23 -21.30 9.68
C HIS A 272 -11.37 -21.86 8.81
N HIS A 273 -11.26 -21.75 7.48
CA HIS A 273 -12.31 -22.15 6.53
C HIS A 273 -12.03 -23.51 5.85
N GLY A 274 -11.01 -24.25 6.30
CA GLY A 274 -10.65 -25.57 5.77
C GLY A 274 -9.89 -25.51 4.45
N VAL A 275 -9.38 -24.33 4.09
CA VAL A 275 -8.57 -24.09 2.90
C VAL A 275 -7.28 -23.40 3.28
N GLY A 276 -6.18 -23.87 2.72
CA GLY A 276 -4.84 -23.31 2.86
C GLY A 276 -3.96 -23.74 1.69
N TYR A 277 -2.65 -23.59 1.83
CA TYR A 277 -1.69 -23.88 0.76
C TYR A 277 -1.49 -25.37 0.53
N ALA A 278 -1.88 -26.23 1.48
CA ALA A 278 -1.74 -27.68 1.36
C ALA A 278 -2.87 -28.38 0.61
N ASN A 279 -3.97 -27.70 0.24
CA ASN A 279 -5.17 -28.36 -0.31
C ASN A 279 -5.84 -27.66 -1.50
N PHE A 280 -5.12 -26.90 -2.33
CA PHE A 280 -5.57 -26.67 -3.72
C PHE A 280 -5.75 -28.04 -4.38
N GLN A 281 -6.86 -28.26 -5.10
CA GLN A 281 -7.17 -29.60 -5.61
C GLN A 281 -6.46 -29.93 -6.93
N ASP A 282 -6.15 -28.90 -7.71
CA ASP A 282 -5.43 -28.92 -8.97
C ASP A 282 -4.73 -27.57 -9.21
N TYR A 283 -4.02 -27.46 -10.34
CA TYR A 283 -3.32 -26.24 -10.72
C TYR A 283 -4.29 -25.09 -11.05
N GLU A 284 -5.42 -25.40 -11.68
CA GLU A 284 -6.43 -24.43 -12.09
C GLU A 284 -7.02 -23.67 -10.89
N GLU A 285 -7.27 -24.35 -9.77
CA GLU A 285 -7.73 -23.71 -8.53
C GLU A 285 -6.68 -22.75 -7.95
N ALA A 286 -5.40 -23.14 -8.00
CA ALA A 286 -4.30 -22.27 -7.57
C ALA A 286 -4.14 -21.06 -8.51
N LEU A 287 -4.29 -21.27 -9.81
CA LEU A 287 -4.24 -20.24 -10.83
C LEU A 287 -5.39 -19.23 -10.72
N GLU A 288 -6.60 -19.68 -10.40
CA GLU A 288 -7.73 -18.78 -10.16
C GLU A 288 -7.46 -17.84 -8.98
N PHE A 289 -6.98 -18.39 -7.85
CA PHE A 289 -6.63 -17.59 -6.68
C PHE A 289 -5.44 -16.66 -6.94
N ALA A 290 -4.42 -17.10 -7.69
CA ALA A 290 -3.29 -16.26 -8.10
C ALA A 290 -3.73 -15.09 -9.01
N LYS A 291 -4.73 -15.30 -9.89
CA LYS A 291 -5.31 -14.21 -10.71
C LYS A 291 -6.03 -13.16 -9.86
N GLU A 292 -6.70 -13.58 -8.78
CA GLU A 292 -7.28 -12.65 -7.80
C GLU A 292 -6.18 -11.84 -7.10
N CYS A 293 -5.09 -12.49 -6.67
CA CYS A 293 -3.93 -11.80 -6.11
C CYS A 293 -3.32 -10.80 -7.10
N LYS A 294 -3.21 -11.16 -8.38
CA LYS A 294 -2.77 -10.24 -9.44
C LYS A 294 -3.67 -9.01 -9.56
N TRP A 295 -4.99 -9.19 -9.56
CA TRP A 295 -5.92 -8.07 -9.66
C TRP A 295 -5.73 -7.07 -8.50
N TYR A 296 -5.58 -7.57 -7.26
CA TYR A 296 -5.27 -6.70 -6.12
C TYR A 296 -3.87 -6.10 -6.21
N THR A 297 -2.89 -6.82 -6.76
CA THR A 297 -1.53 -6.32 -7.00
C THR A 297 -1.56 -5.08 -7.89
N GLU A 298 -2.27 -5.15 -9.02
CA GLU A 298 -2.42 -4.06 -9.98
C GLU A 298 -3.24 -2.90 -9.38
N LYS A 299 -4.34 -3.21 -8.70
CA LYS A 299 -5.21 -2.20 -8.08
C LYS A 299 -4.51 -1.39 -6.98
N LEU A 300 -3.71 -2.05 -6.15
CA LEU A 300 -3.06 -1.43 -5.00
C LEU A 300 -1.65 -0.90 -5.32
N GLY A 301 -1.08 -1.33 -6.44
CA GLY A 301 0.29 -1.01 -6.82
C GLY A 301 1.34 -1.63 -5.89
N ILE A 302 1.03 -2.74 -5.21
CA ILE A 302 1.98 -3.46 -4.34
C ILE A 302 3.04 -4.23 -5.14
N ASP A 303 4.06 -4.70 -4.43
CA ASP A 303 5.26 -5.32 -4.99
C ASP A 303 5.27 -6.84 -4.88
N GLY A 304 4.28 -7.45 -4.23
CA GLY A 304 4.19 -8.91 -4.11
C GLY A 304 3.36 -9.41 -2.93
N TRP A 305 3.55 -10.69 -2.61
CA TRP A 305 2.81 -11.42 -1.59
C TRP A 305 3.73 -12.29 -0.74
N ASP A 306 3.32 -12.53 0.51
CA ASP A 306 3.97 -13.46 1.42
C ASP A 306 3.07 -14.69 1.68
N ILE A 307 3.71 -15.86 1.81
CA ILE A 307 3.08 -17.12 2.14
C ILE A 307 3.28 -17.40 3.63
N ASP A 308 2.16 -17.48 4.36
CA ASP A 308 2.13 -17.88 5.76
C ASP A 308 1.11 -19.03 5.96
N GLU A 309 1.62 -20.25 6.20
CA GLU A 309 0.78 -21.44 6.38
C GLU A 309 0.43 -21.66 7.85
N GLU A 310 -0.55 -20.91 8.33
CA GLU A 310 -1.16 -21.12 9.65
C GLU A 310 -2.70 -21.04 9.55
N TYR A 311 -3.40 -21.61 10.55
CA TYR A 311 -4.84 -21.42 10.74
C TYR A 311 -5.78 -21.95 9.64
N ALA A 312 -5.34 -22.83 8.74
CA ALA A 312 -6.22 -23.33 7.67
C ALA A 312 -7.41 -24.19 8.17
N ASP A 313 -7.26 -24.88 9.30
CA ASP A 313 -8.23 -25.82 9.88
C ASP A 313 -8.79 -26.83 8.86
N TYR A 314 -7.91 -27.51 8.13
CA TYR A 314 -8.24 -28.42 7.02
C TYR A 314 -9.39 -29.42 7.29
N ASN A 315 -9.63 -29.79 8.54
CA ASN A 315 -10.72 -30.68 8.96
C ASN A 315 -12.13 -30.05 8.81
N VAL A 316 -12.27 -28.73 8.75
CA VAL A 316 -13.60 -28.08 8.69
C VAL A 316 -14.23 -28.12 7.30
N LEU A 317 -13.45 -28.41 6.25
CA LEU A 317 -13.94 -28.59 4.88
C LEU A 317 -13.48 -29.93 4.28
N PRO A 318 -14.08 -31.07 4.68
CA PRO A 318 -13.65 -32.39 4.24
C PRO A 318 -13.73 -32.63 2.72
N SER A 319 -14.53 -31.83 2.00
CA SER A 319 -14.64 -31.86 0.54
C SER A 319 -13.38 -31.36 -0.19
N LYS A 320 -12.45 -30.70 0.52
CA LYS A 320 -11.17 -30.22 0.00
C LYS A 320 -10.01 -30.92 0.75
N PRO A 321 -9.74 -32.20 0.49
CA PRO A 321 -8.70 -32.94 1.20
C PRO A 321 -7.30 -32.40 0.90
N VAL A 322 -6.39 -32.54 1.87
CA VAL A 322 -4.98 -32.15 1.74
C VAL A 322 -4.31 -32.91 0.59
N LYS A 323 -3.59 -32.17 -0.27
CA LYS A 323 -2.72 -32.68 -1.32
C LYS A 323 -1.23 -32.63 -0.94
N GLY A 324 -0.87 -31.77 0.01
CA GLY A 324 0.51 -31.61 0.48
C GLY A 324 1.37 -30.84 -0.53
N ILE A 325 2.63 -31.27 -0.69
CA ILE A 325 3.67 -30.55 -1.45
C ILE A 325 3.24 -30.10 -2.87
N PRO A 326 2.55 -30.91 -3.70
CA PRO A 326 2.11 -30.46 -5.03
C PRO A 326 1.25 -29.19 -5.00
N SER A 327 0.37 -29.05 -4.01
CA SER A 327 -0.53 -27.90 -3.87
C SER A 327 0.22 -26.58 -3.63
N TYR A 328 1.28 -26.61 -2.82
CA TYR A 328 2.14 -25.45 -2.62
C TYR A 328 2.85 -25.05 -3.92
N PHE A 329 3.37 -26.03 -4.68
CA PHE A 329 4.03 -25.77 -5.95
C PHE A 329 3.06 -25.24 -7.01
N TRP A 330 1.82 -25.72 -7.05
CA TRP A 330 0.81 -25.14 -7.93
C TRP A 330 0.58 -23.66 -7.65
N PHE A 331 0.47 -23.27 -6.37
CA PHE A 331 0.34 -21.86 -6.01
C PHE A 331 1.59 -21.05 -6.35
N MET A 332 2.78 -21.51 -5.95
CA MET A 332 4.06 -20.83 -6.25
C MET A 332 4.27 -20.62 -7.76
N LYS A 333 4.00 -21.66 -8.55
CA LYS A 333 4.07 -21.62 -10.01
C LYS A 333 3.05 -20.64 -10.59
N ALA A 334 1.79 -20.73 -10.16
CA ALA A 334 0.73 -19.85 -10.65
C ALA A 334 1.03 -18.37 -10.38
N MET A 335 1.51 -18.03 -9.18
CA MET A 335 1.90 -16.68 -8.81
C MET A 335 3.00 -16.14 -9.73
N LYS A 336 4.05 -16.94 -9.99
CA LYS A 336 5.13 -16.53 -10.90
C LYS A 336 4.74 -16.51 -12.37
N GLU A 337 3.77 -17.30 -12.81
CA GLU A 337 3.24 -17.23 -14.18
C GLU A 337 2.40 -15.97 -14.41
N VAL A 338 1.53 -15.58 -13.47
CA VAL A 338 0.62 -14.45 -13.66
C VAL A 338 1.30 -13.09 -13.41
N MET A 339 2.33 -13.05 -12.56
CA MET A 339 3.05 -11.83 -12.16
C MET A 339 4.55 -12.10 -11.88
N PRO A 340 5.35 -12.41 -12.91
CA PRO A 340 6.75 -12.85 -12.76
C PRO A 340 7.69 -11.80 -12.16
N ASP A 341 7.34 -10.51 -12.28
CA ASP A 341 8.10 -9.36 -11.77
C ASP A 341 7.85 -9.04 -10.30
N LYS A 342 6.87 -9.71 -9.67
CA LYS A 342 6.46 -9.47 -8.28
C LYS A 342 7.14 -10.43 -7.32
N LEU A 343 7.34 -9.94 -6.10
CA LEU A 343 7.87 -10.73 -5.01
C LEU A 343 6.87 -11.83 -4.62
N LEU A 344 7.40 -13.02 -4.40
CA LEU A 344 6.74 -14.07 -3.64
C LEU A 344 7.70 -14.47 -2.52
N THR A 345 7.29 -14.22 -1.28
CA THR A 345 8.09 -14.52 -0.10
C THR A 345 7.45 -15.62 0.74
N LEU A 346 8.22 -16.19 1.65
CA LEU A 346 7.80 -17.33 2.47
C LEU A 346 8.21 -17.14 3.92
N TYR A 347 7.24 -17.11 4.81
CA TYR A 347 7.48 -17.34 6.23
C TYR A 347 7.82 -18.84 6.43
N ASP A 348 9.07 -19.12 6.83
CA ASP A 348 9.62 -20.49 6.89
C ASP A 348 9.19 -21.21 8.18
N TYR A 349 7.88 -21.39 8.31
CA TYR A 349 7.18 -21.95 9.45
C TYR A 349 5.97 -22.80 8.99
N ALA A 350 5.65 -23.84 9.77
CA ALA A 350 4.47 -24.72 9.63
C ALA A 350 4.21 -25.39 8.25
N HIS A 351 5.05 -25.20 7.23
CA HIS A 351 4.91 -25.82 5.91
C HIS A 351 5.80 -27.09 5.71
N PRO A 352 5.43 -27.99 4.77
CA PRO A 352 6.18 -29.22 4.52
C PRO A 352 7.32 -29.08 3.50
N ILE A 353 7.46 -27.93 2.83
CA ILE A 353 8.48 -27.73 1.78
C ILE A 353 9.89 -27.92 2.33
N ARG A 354 10.69 -28.71 1.60
CA ARG A 354 12.12 -28.97 1.86
C ARG A 354 12.95 -28.62 0.63
N ALA A 355 14.26 -28.47 0.80
CA ALA A 355 15.19 -28.19 -0.29
C ALA A 355 15.15 -29.24 -1.43
N THR A 356 14.75 -30.48 -1.12
CA THR A 356 14.60 -31.58 -2.09
C THR A 356 13.19 -31.69 -2.67
N SER A 357 12.23 -30.88 -2.19
CA SER A 357 10.88 -30.86 -2.74
C SER A 357 10.91 -30.24 -4.13
N VAL A 358 10.23 -30.86 -5.08
CA VAL A 358 10.14 -30.39 -6.46
C VAL A 358 8.71 -30.41 -6.98
N ASP A 359 8.44 -29.55 -7.95
CA ASP A 359 7.22 -29.60 -8.76
C ASP A 359 7.26 -30.73 -9.81
N GLU A 360 6.22 -30.85 -10.63
CA GLU A 360 6.13 -31.87 -11.68
C GLU A 360 7.21 -31.76 -12.77
N ASN A 361 7.93 -30.63 -12.85
CA ASN A 361 9.00 -30.36 -13.82
C ASN A 361 10.40 -30.40 -13.20
N GLY A 362 10.52 -30.79 -11.92
CA GLY A 362 11.79 -30.85 -11.22
C GLY A 362 12.30 -29.50 -10.68
N LYS A 363 11.48 -28.43 -10.72
CA LYS A 363 11.84 -27.13 -10.12
C LYS A 363 11.62 -27.15 -8.61
N THR A 364 12.46 -26.43 -7.89
CA THR A 364 12.43 -26.31 -6.43
C THR A 364 11.81 -24.99 -5.99
N ALA A 365 11.62 -24.79 -4.69
CA ALA A 365 11.13 -23.51 -4.16
C ALA A 365 12.07 -22.32 -4.48
N ILE A 366 13.36 -22.57 -4.68
CA ILE A 366 14.38 -21.57 -5.05
C ILE A 366 14.03 -20.86 -6.37
N ASP A 367 13.32 -21.55 -7.26
CA ASP A 367 12.89 -21.06 -8.57
C ASP A 367 11.67 -20.13 -8.48
N TYR A 368 10.94 -20.15 -7.35
CA TYR A 368 9.68 -19.43 -7.18
C TYR A 368 9.70 -18.40 -6.03
N ILE A 369 10.48 -18.63 -4.98
CA ILE A 369 10.51 -17.76 -3.79
C ILE A 369 11.71 -16.81 -3.87
N ASP A 370 11.44 -15.50 -3.75
CA ASP A 370 12.46 -14.46 -3.82
C ASP A 370 13.22 -14.31 -2.50
N TYR A 371 12.49 -14.31 -1.39
CA TYR A 371 13.04 -14.20 -0.05
C TYR A 371 12.26 -15.05 0.94
N SER A 372 12.94 -15.51 1.98
CA SER A 372 12.29 -16.24 3.08
C SER A 372 12.99 -15.94 4.39
N TRP A 373 12.29 -16.13 5.51
CA TRP A 373 12.84 -15.90 6.84
C TRP A 373 12.28 -16.89 7.84
N SER A 374 13.09 -17.22 8.84
CA SER A 374 12.69 -18.16 9.89
C SER A 374 11.61 -17.58 10.82
N ASP A 375 10.93 -18.47 11.53
CA ASP A 375 10.20 -18.15 12.76
C ASP A 375 11.13 -17.50 13.82
N TYR A 376 10.51 -16.89 14.83
CA TYR A 376 11.15 -16.15 15.88
C TYR A 376 12.21 -16.98 16.61
N ARG A 377 13.38 -16.39 16.85
CA ARG A 377 14.49 -17.00 17.61
C ARG A 377 15.00 -18.33 17.03
N ARG A 378 14.56 -18.75 15.83
CA ARG A 378 15.05 -19.95 15.16
C ARG A 378 16.41 -19.70 14.52
N ASN A 379 17.44 -20.39 15.03
CA ASN A 379 18.77 -20.35 14.46
C ASN A 379 18.94 -21.47 13.42
N GLN A 380 18.37 -21.28 12.23
CA GLN A 380 18.33 -22.32 11.18
C GLN A 380 18.70 -21.74 9.81
N THR A 381 19.01 -22.63 8.87
CA THR A 381 19.01 -22.34 7.43
C THR A 381 17.61 -22.56 6.86
N SER A 382 17.36 -22.10 5.63
CA SER A 382 16.07 -22.28 4.95
C SER A 382 15.68 -23.76 4.85
N TYR A 383 14.47 -24.13 5.31
CA TYR A 383 13.95 -25.46 5.04
C TYR A 383 13.66 -25.65 3.55
N ALA A 384 13.11 -24.62 2.89
CA ALA A 384 12.82 -24.59 1.47
C ALA A 384 14.07 -24.55 0.56
N GLY A 385 15.27 -24.45 1.14
CA GLY A 385 16.54 -24.52 0.42
C GLY A 385 17.04 -23.19 -0.15
N LEU A 386 16.45 -22.05 0.22
CA LEU A 386 16.94 -20.77 -0.26
C LEU A 386 18.38 -20.52 0.21
N PRO A 387 19.23 -19.93 -0.66
CA PRO A 387 20.59 -19.56 -0.27
C PRO A 387 20.57 -18.49 0.82
N ASN A 388 21.62 -18.44 1.66
CA ASN A 388 21.70 -17.48 2.77
C ASN A 388 21.52 -16.02 2.29
N THR A 389 21.99 -15.67 1.09
CA THR A 389 21.81 -14.32 0.51
C THR A 389 20.35 -13.91 0.28
N ARG A 390 19.41 -14.87 0.25
CA ARG A 390 17.97 -14.65 0.13
C ARG A 390 17.18 -15.11 1.36
N TYR A 391 17.88 -15.45 2.45
CA TYR A 391 17.28 -15.93 3.69
C TYR A 391 17.71 -15.10 4.89
N GLY A 392 16.85 -15.04 5.92
CA GLY A 392 17.18 -14.48 7.22
C GLY A 392 16.74 -15.41 8.34
N LYS A 393 17.54 -15.50 9.39
CA LYS A 393 17.22 -16.32 10.58
C LYS A 393 17.00 -15.46 11.81
N LEU A 394 16.52 -16.07 12.90
CA LEU A 394 16.37 -15.40 14.19
C LEU A 394 15.48 -14.15 14.12
N SER A 395 14.35 -14.23 13.41
CA SER A 395 13.40 -13.11 13.31
C SER A 395 13.03 -12.54 14.68
N ILE A 396 12.80 -11.23 14.73
CA ILE A 396 12.48 -10.50 15.96
C ILE A 396 10.98 -10.37 16.08
N GLU A 397 10.41 -10.96 17.12
CA GLU A 397 9.04 -10.66 17.56
C GLU A 397 9.08 -9.41 18.44
N ALA A 398 8.87 -8.22 17.84
CA ALA A 398 9.06 -6.95 18.52
C ALA A 398 7.97 -6.66 19.57
N ASN A 399 6.83 -7.35 19.51
CA ASN A 399 5.83 -7.34 20.58
C ASN A 399 6.40 -7.82 21.92
N SER A 400 7.23 -8.86 21.89
CA SER A 400 8.00 -9.34 23.06
C SER A 400 9.30 -8.56 23.32
N GLY A 401 9.58 -7.53 22.53
CA GLY A 401 10.67 -6.58 22.74
C GLY A 401 11.80 -6.66 21.70
N LEU A 402 12.56 -5.56 21.65
CA LEU A 402 13.59 -5.32 20.62
C LEU A 402 15.03 -5.54 21.13
N SER A 403 15.23 -5.94 22.38
CA SER A 403 16.55 -6.03 23.01
C SER A 403 17.51 -7.01 22.34
N SER A 404 16.98 -8.05 21.68
CA SER A 404 17.77 -9.07 20.97
C SER A 404 18.16 -8.67 19.54
N ALA A 405 17.65 -7.53 19.04
CA ALA A 405 17.80 -7.11 17.65
C ALA A 405 19.27 -7.04 17.21
N GLN A 406 20.13 -6.44 18.02
CA GLN A 406 21.57 -6.34 17.73
C GLN A 406 22.22 -7.72 17.64
N THR A 407 22.01 -8.57 18.65
CA THR A 407 22.64 -9.90 18.73
C THR A 407 22.22 -10.80 17.57
N TYR A 408 20.95 -10.79 17.19
CA TYR A 408 20.46 -11.63 16.10
C TYR A 408 20.86 -11.09 14.73
N SER A 409 20.88 -9.77 14.58
CA SER A 409 21.42 -9.11 13.37
C SER A 409 22.91 -9.43 13.18
N GLN A 410 23.70 -9.42 14.26
CA GLN A 410 25.10 -9.81 14.23
C GLN A 410 25.29 -11.25 13.74
N ARG A 411 24.46 -12.19 14.21
CA ARG A 411 24.52 -13.60 13.76
C ARG A 411 24.15 -13.75 12.28
N ASN A 412 23.15 -13.02 11.80
CA ASN A 412 22.83 -13.01 10.36
C ASN A 412 24.02 -12.50 9.52
N LEU A 413 24.68 -11.43 9.97
CA LEU A 413 25.88 -10.93 9.29
C LEU A 413 27.01 -11.95 9.26
N THR A 414 27.38 -12.49 10.44
CA THR A 414 28.50 -13.43 10.59
C THR A 414 28.31 -14.70 9.76
N ASP A 415 27.08 -15.20 9.69
CA ASP A 415 26.76 -16.45 8.98
C ASP A 415 26.30 -16.19 7.53
N CYS A 416 26.57 -14.99 7.01
CA CYS A 416 26.37 -14.59 5.62
C CYS A 416 24.93 -14.64 5.11
N PHE A 417 23.96 -14.42 6.00
CA PHE A 417 22.56 -14.22 5.63
C PHE A 417 22.31 -12.83 5.05
N GLY A 418 21.31 -12.73 4.17
CA GLY A 418 21.04 -11.54 3.36
C GLY A 418 20.05 -10.56 3.99
N LEU A 419 19.25 -11.00 4.96
CA LEU A 419 18.17 -10.18 5.52
C LEU A 419 17.91 -10.46 7.00
N MET A 420 17.12 -9.58 7.62
CA MET A 420 16.64 -9.70 8.99
C MET A 420 15.17 -9.24 9.06
N MET A 421 14.30 -10.06 9.63
CA MET A 421 12.87 -9.77 9.77
C MET A 421 12.52 -9.30 11.19
N PHE A 422 11.66 -8.29 11.26
CA PHE A 422 11.05 -7.73 12.47
C PHE A 422 9.53 -7.83 12.35
N PHE A 423 8.90 -8.51 13.29
CA PHE A 423 7.45 -8.56 13.41
C PHE A 423 6.96 -7.56 14.43
N ASN A 424 6.04 -6.71 13.98
CA ASN A 424 5.15 -5.88 14.79
C ASN A 424 5.86 -4.92 15.76
N ILE A 425 6.64 -3.98 15.23
CA ILE A 425 7.25 -2.90 16.04
C ILE A 425 6.14 -2.00 16.59
N ARG A 426 5.93 -2.07 17.90
CA ARG A 426 4.82 -1.39 18.57
C ARG A 426 4.95 0.13 18.55
N GLY A 427 3.82 0.82 18.41
CA GLY A 427 3.72 2.28 18.46
C GLY A 427 4.33 2.91 19.71
N VAL A 428 4.22 2.24 20.87
CA VAL A 428 4.83 2.69 22.14
C VAL A 428 6.37 2.70 22.05
N ASP A 429 6.96 1.71 21.37
CA ASP A 429 8.40 1.62 21.19
C ASP A 429 8.90 2.67 20.19
N ILE A 430 8.08 2.99 19.18
CA ILE A 430 8.36 4.09 18.23
C ILE A 430 8.32 5.43 18.96
N ARG A 431 7.22 5.75 19.65
CA ARG A 431 7.04 7.04 20.33
C ARG A 431 8.00 7.29 21.49
N SER A 432 8.40 6.25 22.21
CA SER A 432 9.38 6.37 23.30
C SER A 432 10.83 6.51 22.80
N GLY A 433 11.09 6.31 21.50
CA GLY A 433 12.43 6.27 20.94
C GLY A 433 13.19 4.96 21.19
N ASN A 434 12.57 3.97 21.84
CA ASN A 434 13.17 2.66 22.04
C ASN A 434 13.42 1.95 20.70
N ALA A 435 12.45 1.97 19.78
CA ALA A 435 12.60 1.38 18.45
C ALA A 435 13.78 2.00 17.69
N THR A 436 13.87 3.33 17.67
CA THR A 436 14.99 4.06 17.07
C THR A 436 16.32 3.64 17.71
N THR A 437 16.37 3.52 19.03
CA THR A 437 17.59 3.12 19.75
C THR A 437 18.04 1.70 19.37
N GLN A 438 17.13 0.73 19.35
CA GLN A 438 17.48 -0.66 19.01
C GLN A 438 17.77 -0.82 17.52
N LEU A 439 17.01 -0.16 16.64
CA LEU A 439 17.26 -0.17 15.20
C LEU A 439 18.61 0.49 14.88
N SER A 440 19.00 1.57 15.56
CA SER A 440 20.33 2.17 15.38
C SER A 440 21.47 1.18 15.65
N LYS A 441 21.33 0.28 16.63
CA LYS A 441 22.34 -0.77 16.86
C LYS A 441 22.44 -1.73 15.67
N VAL A 442 21.30 -2.04 15.03
CA VAL A 442 21.25 -2.91 13.85
C VAL A 442 21.78 -2.20 12.61
N THR A 443 21.37 -0.95 12.38
CA THR A 443 21.79 -0.17 11.21
C THR A 443 23.27 0.20 11.27
N ASN A 444 23.84 0.40 12.47
CA ASN A 444 25.30 0.57 12.61
C ASN A 444 26.05 -0.70 12.19
N LEU A 445 25.54 -1.88 12.59
CA LEU A 445 26.14 -3.15 12.16
C LEU A 445 26.02 -3.34 10.65
N PHE A 446 24.87 -3.01 10.06
CA PHE A 446 24.56 -3.33 8.66
C PHE A 446 25.09 -2.29 7.67
N TYR A 447 25.18 -1.02 8.08
CA TYR A 447 25.38 0.11 7.17
C TYR A 447 26.38 1.16 7.72
N GLY A 448 26.85 1.01 8.96
CA GLY A 448 27.75 2.00 9.59
C GLY A 448 27.06 3.32 9.97
N GLU A 449 25.73 3.33 10.06
CA GLU A 449 24.95 4.53 10.39
C GLU A 449 23.89 4.25 11.45
N ASP A 450 23.66 5.22 12.34
CA ASP A 450 22.46 5.26 13.17
C ASP A 450 21.20 5.38 12.30
N CYS A 451 20.06 4.99 12.86
CA CYS A 451 18.75 5.37 12.33
C CYS A 451 18.14 6.53 13.12
N VAL A 452 17.22 7.24 12.47
CA VAL A 452 16.37 8.25 13.10
C VAL A 452 14.92 8.02 12.66
N PHE A 453 13.97 8.34 13.54
CA PHE A 453 12.56 8.47 13.17
C PHE A 453 12.31 9.94 12.81
N ASN A 454 12.24 10.24 11.51
CA ASN A 454 12.22 11.62 11.01
C ASN A 454 10.81 12.15 10.69
N GLY A 455 9.79 11.33 10.93
CA GLY A 455 8.41 11.57 10.54
C GLY A 455 7.47 11.92 11.68
N VAL A 456 6.22 12.19 11.33
CA VAL A 456 5.09 12.13 12.28
C VAL A 456 4.73 10.66 12.52
N TYR A 457 4.40 10.32 13.76
CA TYR A 457 3.83 9.03 14.08
C TYR A 457 2.40 8.95 13.56
N HIS A 458 2.11 7.93 12.76
CA HIS A 458 0.78 7.63 12.24
C HIS A 458 0.09 6.62 13.15
N PHE A 459 -1.06 6.99 13.72
CA PHE A 459 -1.84 6.07 14.53
C PHE A 459 -2.50 5.00 13.65
N GLY A 460 -2.39 3.75 14.07
CA GLY A 460 -3.11 2.66 13.43
C GLY A 460 -4.57 2.57 13.91
N PRO A 461 -5.33 1.58 13.41
CA PRO A 461 -6.76 1.47 13.70
C PRO A 461 -7.12 1.25 15.16
N SER A 462 -6.21 0.69 15.97
CA SER A 462 -6.42 0.55 17.42
C SER A 462 -6.14 1.85 18.22
N GLY A 463 -5.72 2.92 17.53
CA GLY A 463 -5.30 4.18 18.14
C GLY A 463 -3.93 4.11 18.82
N GLN A 464 -3.17 3.05 18.57
CA GLN A 464 -1.87 2.81 19.21
C GLN A 464 -0.68 3.29 18.42
#